data_AF-A0AAV3EM04-F1
#
_entry.id   AF-A0AAV3EM04-F1
#
_cell.length_a   1.000
_cell.length_b   1.000
_cell.length_c   1.000
_cell.angle_alpha   90.00
_cell.angle_beta   90.00
_cell.angle_gamma   90.00
#
_symmetry.space_group_name_H-M   'P 1'
#
loop_
_entity.id
_entity.type
_entity.pdbx_description
1 polymer ?
#
loop_
_entity_poly.entity_id
_entity_poly.type
_entity_poly.pdbx_seq_one_letter_code
_entity_poly.pdbx_strand_id
1 'polypeptide(L)'
;GVSALLCFGIYSMLPSYLDKHFPIQEPVVEAPLVGFHDQSDAFKQLLSVWGYSVNSFQANCTNAKRAQLYCLDDNGSLNDLLAVNRPAVVWLQEYSGEGLLAIVYRVSSKGIELLLPSKRVEVSHQWFSRHWNGAYVQLWQKPIITERAMRKGDEGEAIFALNHLLSTALEQPMVESDRFDEKTEQQV
;
A
#
# COMPACT_ATOMS: atom_id res chain seq x y z
N GLY A 1 -53.79 -4.51 -28.63
CA GLY A 1 -52.73 -5.04 -29.50
C GLY A 1 -51.43 -4.97 -28.75
N VAL A 2 -50.80 -6.11 -28.53
CA VAL A 2 -49.56 -6.31 -27.75
C VAL A 2 -48.38 -5.73 -28.52
N SER A 3 -47.52 -4.95 -27.85
CA SER A 3 -46.17 -4.65 -28.31
C SER A 3 -45.33 -4.37 -27.05
N ALA A 4 -44.69 -5.36 -26.42
CA ALA A 4 -43.50 -6.08 -26.88
C ALA A 4 -42.36 -5.13 -27.29
N LEU A 5 -41.85 -4.38 -26.31
CA LEU A 5 -40.45 -3.94 -26.31
C LEU A 5 -39.75 -4.64 -25.15
N LEU A 6 -39.17 -5.77 -25.52
CA LEU A 6 -38.35 -6.67 -24.73
C LEU A 6 -37.07 -5.95 -24.27
N CYS A 7 -36.89 -5.88 -22.96
CA CYS A 7 -35.68 -6.27 -22.21
C CYS A 7 -34.30 -6.20 -22.90
N PHE A 8 -33.92 -5.08 -23.52
CA PHE A 8 -32.52 -4.80 -23.87
C PHE A 8 -31.68 -4.25 -22.69
N GLY A 9 -32.13 -4.45 -21.44
CA GLY A 9 -31.52 -3.81 -20.26
C GLY A 9 -30.83 -4.72 -19.25
N ILE A 10 -30.71 -6.03 -19.50
CA ILE A 10 -30.22 -6.97 -18.46
C ILE A 10 -28.77 -7.41 -18.70
N TYR A 11 -28.24 -7.27 -19.93
CA TYR A 11 -26.89 -7.74 -20.25
C TYR A 11 -25.75 -6.73 -20.03
N SER A 12 -26.04 -5.44 -19.75
CA SER A 12 -25.00 -4.48 -19.34
C SER A 12 -24.62 -4.60 -17.85
N MET A 13 -25.43 -5.30 -17.06
CA MET A 13 -25.23 -5.48 -15.61
C MET A 13 -24.48 -6.77 -15.26
N LEU A 14 -24.33 -7.70 -16.21
CA LEU A 14 -23.63 -8.96 -15.98
C LEU A 14 -22.13 -8.77 -15.69
N PRO A 15 -21.39 -7.89 -16.37
CA PRO A 15 -19.98 -7.65 -16.04
C PRO A 15 -19.79 -7.11 -14.61
N SER A 16 -20.61 -6.15 -14.18
CA SER A 16 -20.51 -5.56 -12.84
C SER A 16 -21.00 -6.50 -11.74
N TYR A 17 -22.01 -7.34 -12.01
CA TYR A 17 -22.44 -8.39 -11.08
C TYR A 17 -21.37 -9.48 -10.94
N LEU A 18 -20.78 -9.93 -12.04
CA LEU A 18 -19.70 -10.91 -12.04
C LEU A 18 -18.43 -10.34 -11.42
N ASP A 19 -18.01 -9.11 -11.69
CA ASP A 19 -16.87 -8.48 -11.00
C ASP A 19 -17.12 -8.30 -9.49
N LYS A 20 -18.37 -8.02 -9.11
CA LYS A 20 -18.77 -7.82 -7.71
C LYS A 20 -18.88 -9.14 -6.93
N HIS A 21 -19.25 -10.25 -7.57
CA HIS A 21 -19.50 -11.54 -6.89
C HIS A 21 -18.47 -12.64 -7.24
N PHE A 22 -17.72 -12.47 -8.33
CA PHE A 22 -16.67 -13.33 -8.88
C PHE A 22 -15.53 -12.45 -9.45
N PRO A 23 -14.89 -11.59 -8.64
CA PRO A 23 -13.84 -10.70 -9.13
C PRO A 23 -12.77 -11.53 -9.85
N ILE A 24 -12.26 -11.03 -10.98
CA ILE A 24 -11.09 -11.61 -11.64
C ILE A 24 -9.96 -11.63 -10.62
N GLN A 25 -9.73 -12.80 -10.01
CA GLN A 25 -8.50 -13.07 -9.29
C GLN A 25 -7.45 -13.27 -10.37
N GLU A 26 -6.53 -12.31 -10.53
CA GLU A 26 -5.23 -12.70 -11.06
C GLU A 26 -4.74 -13.85 -10.17
N PRO A 27 -4.37 -15.00 -10.76
CA PRO A 27 -4.11 -16.19 -9.98
C PRO A 27 -2.99 -15.90 -9.00
N VAL A 28 -3.15 -16.41 -7.78
CA VAL A 28 -2.07 -16.51 -6.82
C VAL A 28 -0.88 -17.17 -7.53
N VAL A 29 0.16 -16.39 -7.80
CA VAL A 29 1.32 -16.85 -8.56
C VAL A 29 2.23 -17.61 -7.60
N GLU A 30 2.33 -18.91 -7.84
CA GLU A 30 3.25 -19.81 -7.12
C GLU A 30 4.49 -20.16 -7.97
N ALA A 31 4.56 -19.60 -9.18
CA ALA A 31 5.64 -19.81 -10.13
C ALA A 31 6.82 -18.85 -9.89
N PRO A 32 8.01 -19.15 -10.44
CA PRO A 32 9.16 -18.26 -10.33
C PRO A 32 8.83 -16.85 -10.83
N LEU A 33 9.25 -15.86 -10.06
CA LEU A 33 9.06 -14.46 -10.39
C LEU A 33 10.30 -13.88 -11.06
N VAL A 34 10.08 -12.85 -11.87
CA VAL A 34 11.14 -12.01 -12.40
C VAL A 34 11.03 -10.66 -11.69
N GLY A 35 11.89 -10.44 -10.70
CA GLY A 35 11.93 -9.22 -9.91
C GLY A 35 12.99 -8.23 -10.39
N PHE A 36 13.31 -7.27 -9.54
CA PHE A 36 14.46 -6.40 -9.73
C PHE A 36 15.72 -7.13 -9.27
N HIS A 37 16.83 -6.92 -9.96
CA HIS A 37 18.15 -7.45 -9.56
C HIS A 37 19.07 -6.37 -9.01
N ASP A 38 18.73 -5.10 -9.26
CA ASP A 38 19.44 -3.94 -8.76
C ASP A 38 18.62 -3.24 -7.66
N GLN A 39 19.25 -2.96 -6.53
CA GLN A 39 18.59 -2.33 -5.39
C GLN A 39 18.13 -0.91 -5.70
N SER A 40 18.87 -0.16 -6.52
CA SER A 40 18.50 1.21 -6.88
C SER A 40 17.23 1.24 -7.74
N ASP A 41 17.03 0.25 -8.62
CA ASP A 41 15.81 0.14 -9.42
C ASP A 41 14.59 -0.24 -8.57
N ALA A 42 14.74 -1.18 -7.61
CA ALA A 42 13.68 -1.49 -6.66
C ALA A 42 13.31 -0.27 -5.79
N PHE A 43 14.31 0.48 -5.31
CA PHE A 43 14.08 1.71 -4.55
C PHE A 43 13.45 2.83 -5.38
N LYS A 44 13.82 2.98 -6.65
CA LYS A 44 13.14 3.91 -7.58
C LYS A 44 11.67 3.56 -7.71
N GLN A 45 11.36 2.29 -7.90
CA GLN A 45 9.98 1.83 -7.98
C GLN A 45 9.23 2.11 -6.67
N LEU A 46 9.84 1.87 -5.50
CA LEU A 46 9.22 2.21 -4.21
C LEU A 46 8.96 3.71 -4.06
N LEU A 47 9.93 4.56 -4.41
CA LEU A 47 9.78 6.03 -4.39
C LEU A 47 8.68 6.51 -5.34
N SER A 48 8.50 5.85 -6.49
CA SER A 48 7.43 6.19 -7.44
C SER A 48 6.02 5.92 -6.90
N VAL A 49 5.86 4.95 -5.99
CA VAL A 49 4.59 4.72 -5.26
C VAL A 49 4.20 5.94 -4.42
N TRP A 50 5.19 6.70 -3.97
CA TRP A 50 5.03 7.96 -3.25
C TRP A 50 5.05 9.20 -4.15
N GLY A 51 5.03 9.04 -5.48
CA GLY A 51 4.99 10.14 -6.45
C GLY A 51 6.33 10.78 -6.79
N TYR A 52 7.46 10.20 -6.35
CA TYR A 52 8.80 10.71 -6.64
C TYR A 52 9.42 10.01 -7.86
N SER A 53 10.03 10.81 -8.75
CA SER A 53 10.85 10.29 -9.86
C SER A 53 12.31 10.68 -9.62
N VAL A 54 13.18 9.68 -9.48
CA VAL A 54 14.61 9.87 -9.14
C VAL A 54 15.52 9.03 -10.02
N ASN A 55 16.79 9.40 -10.11
CA ASN A 55 17.81 8.55 -10.71
C ASN A 55 18.35 7.51 -9.70
N SER A 56 19.13 6.53 -10.19
CA SER A 56 19.66 5.44 -9.36
C SER A 56 20.55 5.91 -8.21
N PHE A 57 21.34 6.97 -8.39
CA PHE A 57 22.18 7.53 -7.32
C PHE A 57 21.34 8.16 -6.19
N GLN A 58 20.17 8.70 -6.51
CA GLN A 58 19.25 9.30 -5.56
C GLN A 58 18.36 8.27 -4.84
N ALA A 59 18.27 7.05 -5.34
CA ALA A 59 17.36 6.01 -4.87
C ALA A 59 17.86 5.30 -3.61
N ASN A 60 17.88 6.03 -2.48
CA ASN A 60 18.33 5.51 -1.19
C ASN A 60 17.63 6.20 -0.01
N CYS A 61 17.72 5.58 1.17
CA CYS A 61 17.11 6.12 2.40
C CYS A 61 17.59 7.54 2.74
N THR A 62 18.87 7.85 2.50
CA THR A 62 19.43 9.17 2.83
C THR A 62 18.72 10.28 2.06
N ASN A 63 18.49 10.10 0.77
CA ASN A 63 17.78 11.07 -0.06
C ASN A 63 16.26 11.03 0.18
N ALA A 64 15.68 9.85 0.46
CA ALA A 64 14.27 9.77 0.86
C ALA A 64 13.98 10.62 2.11
N LYS A 65 14.86 10.57 3.12
CA LYS A 65 14.77 11.41 4.33
C LYS A 65 14.86 12.90 4.03
N ARG A 66 15.70 13.31 3.07
CA ARG A 66 15.77 14.72 2.60
C ARG A 66 14.48 15.17 1.91
N ALA A 67 13.78 14.24 1.28
CA ALA A 67 12.47 14.46 0.67
C ALA A 67 11.29 14.36 1.67
N GLN A 68 11.58 14.39 2.98
CA GLN A 68 10.59 14.29 4.08
C GLN A 68 9.86 12.94 4.14
N LEU A 69 10.43 11.89 3.54
CA LEU A 69 9.98 10.52 3.76
C LEU A 69 10.71 9.91 4.95
N TYR A 70 9.96 9.24 5.81
CA TYR A 70 10.54 8.26 6.72
C TYR A 70 11.08 7.08 5.91
N CYS A 71 12.24 6.57 6.32
CA CYS A 71 12.83 5.35 5.79
C CYS A 71 13.18 4.44 6.94
N LEU A 72 12.57 3.26 6.96
CA LEU A 72 12.88 2.16 7.86
C LEU A 72 13.57 1.07 7.05
N ASP A 73 14.80 0.74 7.42
CA ASP A 73 15.61 -0.33 6.83
C ASP A 73 15.88 -1.32 7.95
N ASP A 74 15.26 -2.49 7.89
CA ASP A 74 15.18 -3.42 9.01
C ASP A 74 15.03 -4.89 8.55
N ASN A 75 15.08 -5.82 9.50
CA ASN A 75 14.85 -7.25 9.28
C ASN A 75 13.88 -7.79 10.34
N GLY A 76 12.85 -8.53 9.92
CA GLY A 76 11.88 -9.09 10.84
C GLY A 76 10.89 -10.06 10.21
N SER A 77 9.84 -10.36 10.96
CA SER A 77 8.72 -11.20 10.54
C SER A 77 7.72 -10.42 9.67
N LEU A 78 6.75 -11.14 9.08
CA LEU A 78 5.67 -10.50 8.33
C LEU A 78 4.84 -9.57 9.24
N ASN A 79 4.70 -9.92 10.53
CA ASN A 79 3.99 -9.07 11.49
C ASN A 79 4.73 -7.75 11.74
N ASP A 80 6.06 -7.76 11.76
CA ASP A 80 6.86 -6.54 11.94
C ASP A 80 6.73 -5.62 10.72
N LEU A 81 6.80 -6.19 9.50
CA LEU A 81 6.55 -5.45 8.26
C LEU A 81 5.13 -4.84 8.24
N LEU A 82 4.14 -5.57 8.74
CA LEU A 82 2.75 -5.12 8.82
C LEU A 82 2.48 -4.11 9.93
N ALA A 83 3.34 -4.00 10.95
CA ALA A 83 3.14 -3.02 12.03
C ALA A 83 3.15 -1.58 11.50
N VAL A 84 4.00 -1.29 10.50
CA VAL A 84 4.00 0.00 9.79
C VAL A 84 2.91 0.04 8.71
N ASN A 85 2.60 -1.11 8.10
CA ASN A 85 1.62 -1.27 7.04
C ASN A 85 1.81 -0.26 5.89
N ARG A 86 3.02 -0.21 5.33
CA ARG A 86 3.39 0.67 4.22
C ARG A 86 4.14 -0.12 3.14
N PRO A 87 4.13 0.35 1.88
CA PRO A 87 4.87 -0.28 0.81
C PRO A 87 6.35 -0.48 1.17
N ALA A 88 6.89 -1.64 0.81
CA ALA A 88 8.23 -2.05 1.21
C ALA A 88 8.99 -2.70 0.05
N VAL A 89 10.26 -2.39 -0.13
CA VAL A 89 11.18 -3.27 -0.89
C VAL A 89 11.48 -4.48 -0.02
N VAL A 90 11.45 -5.67 -0.63
CA VAL A 90 11.76 -6.95 0.03
C VAL A 90 12.73 -7.78 -0.81
N TRP A 91 13.52 -8.62 -0.14
CA TRP A 91 14.48 -9.53 -0.76
C TRP A 91 13.93 -10.95 -0.74
N LEU A 92 13.61 -11.47 -1.92
CA LEU A 92 13.07 -12.80 -2.13
C LEU A 92 14.16 -13.70 -2.73
N GLN A 93 14.07 -15.00 -2.45
CA GLN A 93 14.92 -16.03 -3.01
C GLN A 93 14.05 -17.08 -3.70
N GLU A 94 14.30 -17.31 -4.98
CA GLU A 94 13.63 -18.32 -5.79
C GLU A 94 14.06 -19.75 -5.41
N TYR A 95 13.26 -20.75 -5.79
CA TYR A 95 13.60 -22.16 -5.59
C TYR A 95 14.91 -22.58 -6.26
N SER A 96 15.33 -21.89 -7.32
CA SER A 96 16.63 -22.07 -7.98
C SER A 96 17.82 -21.58 -7.12
N GLY A 97 17.54 -20.81 -6.06
CA GLY A 97 18.52 -20.12 -5.24
C GLY A 97 18.82 -18.69 -5.69
N GLU A 98 18.32 -18.27 -6.86
CA GLU A 98 18.50 -16.91 -7.38
C GLU A 98 17.73 -15.88 -6.54
N GLY A 99 18.40 -14.78 -6.22
CA GLY A 99 17.80 -13.67 -5.47
C GLY A 99 17.11 -12.67 -6.38
N LEU A 100 15.99 -12.13 -5.92
CA LEU A 100 15.28 -11.02 -6.55
C LEU A 100 14.72 -10.05 -5.52
N LEU A 101 14.42 -8.84 -5.97
CA LEU A 101 13.77 -7.81 -5.21
C LEU A 101 12.36 -7.58 -5.74
N ALA A 102 11.42 -7.24 -4.85
CA ALA A 102 10.06 -6.85 -5.21
C ALA A 102 9.56 -5.77 -4.26
N ILE A 103 8.45 -5.10 -4.61
CA ILE A 103 7.78 -4.16 -3.72
C ILE A 103 6.52 -4.83 -3.18
N VAL A 104 6.45 -5.10 -1.88
CA VAL A 104 5.18 -5.40 -1.21
C VAL A 104 4.34 -4.13 -1.25
N TYR A 105 3.24 -4.15 -1.99
CA TYR A 105 2.34 -3.01 -2.15
C TYR A 105 1.15 -3.10 -1.21
N ARG A 106 0.57 -4.30 -1.07
CA ARG A 106 -0.58 -4.57 -0.22
C ARG A 106 -0.52 -5.99 0.32
N VAL A 107 -0.96 -6.16 1.56
CA VAL A 107 -1.18 -7.48 2.17
C VAL A 107 -2.65 -7.57 2.54
N SER A 108 -3.31 -8.66 2.16
CA SER A 108 -4.72 -8.91 2.44
C SER A 108 -4.94 -10.35 2.90
N SER A 109 -6.17 -10.73 3.23
CA SER A 109 -6.49 -12.13 3.53
C SER A 109 -6.29 -13.07 2.34
N LYS A 110 -6.32 -12.56 1.10
CA LYS A 110 -6.14 -13.38 -0.13
C LYS A 110 -4.67 -13.70 -0.39
N GLY A 111 -3.78 -12.75 -0.11
CA GLY A 111 -2.38 -12.87 -0.44
C GLY A 111 -1.61 -11.57 -0.27
N ILE A 112 -0.43 -11.54 -0.88
CA ILE A 112 0.50 -10.41 -0.87
C ILE A 112 0.67 -9.92 -2.30
N GLU A 113 0.34 -8.67 -2.55
CA GLU A 113 0.56 -8.02 -3.84
C GLU A 113 1.98 -7.49 -3.94
N LEU A 114 2.68 -7.99 -4.95
CA LEU A 114 4.04 -7.59 -5.30
C LEU A 114 4.03 -6.76 -6.57
N LEU A 115 4.74 -5.63 -6.56
CA LEU A 115 5.12 -4.93 -7.79
C LEU A 115 6.49 -5.45 -8.23
N LEU A 116 6.52 -5.95 -9.46
CA LEU A 116 7.69 -6.38 -10.20
C LEU A 116 7.98 -5.33 -11.30
N PRO A 117 9.13 -5.40 -12.01
CA PRO A 117 9.51 -4.36 -12.98
C PRO A 117 8.46 -4.03 -14.04
N SER A 118 7.67 -5.01 -14.48
CA SER A 118 6.72 -4.85 -15.60
C SER A 118 5.28 -5.21 -15.25
N LYS A 119 5.01 -5.70 -14.04
CA LYS A 119 3.69 -6.19 -13.66
C LYS A 119 3.46 -6.16 -12.16
N ARG A 120 2.19 -6.19 -11.78
CA ARG A 120 1.73 -6.55 -10.43
C ARG A 120 1.39 -8.04 -10.44
N VAL A 121 1.63 -8.71 -9.31
CA VAL A 121 1.16 -10.09 -9.08
C VAL A 121 0.69 -10.23 -7.64
N GLU A 122 -0.26 -11.13 -7.39
CA GLU A 122 -0.60 -11.57 -6.03
C GLU A 122 0.03 -12.94 -5.79
N VAL A 123 0.74 -13.10 -4.67
CA VAL A 123 1.33 -14.39 -4.23
C VAL A 123 0.67 -14.83 -2.92
N SER A 124 0.72 -16.13 -2.60
CA SER A 124 0.17 -16.58 -1.32
C SER A 124 1.05 -16.14 -0.16
N HIS A 125 0.45 -16.06 1.03
CA HIS A 125 1.19 -15.87 2.27
C HIS A 125 2.26 -16.96 2.48
N GLN A 126 1.93 -18.21 2.13
CA GLN A 126 2.85 -19.34 2.27
C GLN A 126 4.03 -19.22 1.31
N TRP A 127 3.78 -18.86 0.05
CA TRP A 127 4.82 -18.61 -0.93
C TRP A 127 5.73 -17.50 -0.43
N PHE A 128 5.17 -16.33 -0.09
CA PHE A 128 5.96 -15.19 0.35
C PHE A 128 6.81 -15.52 1.57
N SER A 129 6.22 -16.14 2.60
CA SER A 129 6.94 -16.51 3.83
C SER A 129 8.08 -17.51 3.58
N ARG A 130 8.02 -18.31 2.51
CA ARG A 130 9.07 -19.26 2.16
C ARG A 130 10.22 -18.61 1.38
N HIS A 131 9.90 -17.63 0.54
CA HIS A 131 10.88 -17.00 -0.35
C HIS A 131 11.50 -15.75 0.26
N TRP A 132 10.84 -15.09 1.20
CA TRP A 132 11.33 -13.87 1.83
C TRP A 132 12.33 -14.15 2.95
N ASN A 133 13.44 -13.41 2.95
CA ASN A 133 14.51 -13.56 3.94
C ASN A 133 14.36 -12.67 5.19
N GLY A 134 13.23 -11.97 5.32
CA GLY A 134 12.93 -11.07 6.43
C GLY A 134 13.46 -9.64 6.27
N ALA A 135 14.36 -9.36 5.33
CA ALA A 135 14.88 -8.01 5.11
C ALA A 135 13.87 -7.15 4.34
N TYR A 136 13.67 -5.91 4.79
CA TYR A 136 12.78 -4.97 4.13
C TYR A 136 13.21 -3.50 4.29
N VAL A 137 12.83 -2.68 3.31
CA VAL A 137 12.90 -1.23 3.42
C VAL A 137 11.54 -0.60 3.14
N GLN A 138 11.01 0.11 4.12
CA GLN A 138 9.73 0.84 4.02
C GLN A 138 9.95 2.34 3.90
N LEU A 139 9.13 2.95 3.05
CA LEU A 139 9.02 4.40 2.93
C LEU A 139 7.61 4.85 3.30
N TRP A 140 7.49 5.97 3.99
CA TRP A 140 6.21 6.65 4.17
C TRP A 140 6.37 8.13 4.49
N GLN A 141 5.33 8.89 4.18
CA GLN A 141 5.21 10.28 4.59
C GLN A 141 4.30 10.39 5.81
N LYS A 142 4.61 11.33 6.71
CA LYS A 142 3.62 11.77 7.70
C LYS A 142 2.57 12.62 6.98
N PRO A 143 1.27 12.30 7.10
CA PRO A 143 0.23 13.08 6.45
C PRO A 143 0.06 14.46 7.11
N ILE A 144 0.50 14.61 8.36
CA ILE A 144 0.47 15.87 9.11
C ILE A 144 1.83 16.08 9.77
N ILE A 145 2.41 17.26 9.57
CA ILE A 145 3.67 17.66 10.19
C ILE A 145 3.34 18.62 11.35
N THR A 146 3.61 18.19 12.58
CA THR A 146 3.47 19.03 13.78
C THR A 146 4.76 19.01 14.60
N GLU A 147 5.08 20.14 15.24
CA GLU A 147 6.28 20.27 16.08
C GLU A 147 6.13 19.59 17.45
N ARG A 148 4.89 19.41 17.91
CA ARG A 148 4.53 18.73 19.15
C ARG A 148 3.36 17.76 18.93
N ALA A 149 3.16 16.86 19.88
CA ALA A 149 1.95 16.03 19.92
C ALA A 149 0.70 16.93 19.95
N MET A 150 -0.29 16.55 19.14
CA MET A 150 -1.63 17.14 19.13
C MET A 150 -2.40 16.65 20.36
N ARG A 151 -3.20 17.52 20.97
CA ARG A 151 -3.94 17.23 22.21
C ARG A 151 -5.30 17.91 22.22
N LYS A 152 -6.20 17.43 23.09
CA LYS A 152 -7.50 18.06 23.33
C LYS A 152 -7.37 19.57 23.58
N GLY A 153 -8.21 20.34 22.88
CA GLY A 153 -8.23 21.79 22.91
C GLY A 153 -7.32 22.46 21.87
N ASP A 154 -6.47 21.73 21.16
CA ASP A 154 -5.75 22.27 20.00
C ASP A 154 -6.72 22.61 18.86
N GLU A 155 -6.35 23.59 18.03
CA GLU A 155 -7.13 24.03 16.88
C GLU A 155 -6.26 24.41 15.67
N GLY A 156 -6.87 24.45 14.47
CA GLY A 156 -6.27 24.92 13.23
C GLY A 156 -6.10 23.85 12.15
N GLU A 157 -5.37 24.21 11.09
CA GLU A 157 -5.26 23.41 9.85
C GLU A 157 -4.74 21.98 10.08
N ALA A 158 -3.79 21.80 10.99
CA ALA A 158 -3.27 20.47 11.32
C ALA A 158 -4.35 19.57 11.96
N ILE A 159 -5.24 20.13 12.77
CA ILE A 159 -6.34 19.40 13.41
C ILE A 159 -7.46 19.13 12.40
N PHE A 160 -7.75 20.08 11.51
CA PHE A 160 -8.66 19.86 10.40
C PHE A 160 -8.20 18.67 9.54
N ALA A 161 -6.91 18.64 9.17
CA ALA A 161 -6.32 17.52 8.46
C ALA A 161 -6.43 16.20 9.26
N LEU A 162 -6.22 16.24 10.58
CA LEU A 162 -6.37 15.05 11.44
C LEU A 162 -7.79 14.51 11.41
N ASN A 163 -8.79 15.37 11.59
CA ASN A 163 -10.20 14.98 11.58
C ASN A 163 -10.62 14.41 10.21
N HIS A 164 -10.10 14.95 9.11
CA HIS A 164 -10.31 14.37 7.76
C HIS A 164 -9.67 12.99 7.59
N LEU A 165 -8.44 12.80 8.09
CA LEU A 165 -7.77 11.50 8.05
C LEU A 165 -8.53 10.46 8.87
N LEU A 166 -8.99 10.81 10.08
CA LEU A 166 -9.78 9.92 10.92
C LEU A 166 -11.12 9.57 10.25
N SER A 167 -11.80 10.56 9.66
CA SER A 167 -13.05 10.32 8.92
C SER A 167 -12.83 9.33 7.77
N THR A 168 -11.73 9.48 7.04
CA THR A 168 -11.37 8.58 5.93
C THR A 168 -11.03 7.18 6.43
N ALA A 169 -10.20 7.07 7.47
CA ALA A 169 -9.74 5.80 8.00
C ALA A 169 -10.85 4.97 8.65
N LEU A 170 -11.82 5.64 9.27
CA LEU A 170 -12.96 5.02 9.95
C LEU A 170 -14.20 4.90 9.05
N GLU A 171 -14.11 5.28 7.77
CA GLU A 171 -15.21 5.30 6.81
C GLU A 171 -16.44 6.10 7.33
N GLN A 172 -16.18 7.21 8.02
CA GLN A 172 -17.20 8.11 8.58
C GLN A 172 -17.45 9.31 7.67
N PRO A 173 -18.60 10.01 7.82
CA PRO A 173 -18.83 11.28 7.15
C PRO A 173 -17.72 12.29 7.48
N MET A 174 -17.30 13.07 6.47
CA MET A 174 -16.27 14.10 6.63
C MET A 174 -16.69 15.10 7.71
N VAL A 175 -15.74 15.41 8.61
CA VAL A 175 -15.94 16.35 9.71
C VAL A 175 -15.28 17.68 9.36
N GLU A 176 -16.09 18.70 9.12
CA GLU A 176 -15.66 20.08 8.89
C GLU A 176 -15.36 20.78 10.24
N SER A 177 -14.35 20.29 10.97
CA SER A 177 -13.93 20.85 12.26
C SER A 177 -12.42 20.92 12.33
N ASP A 178 -11.90 22.07 12.75
CA ASP A 178 -10.49 22.31 13.01
C ASP A 178 -10.14 22.22 14.50
N ARG A 179 -11.02 21.67 15.35
CA ARG A 179 -10.79 21.55 16.80
C ARG A 179 -10.60 20.11 17.23
N PHE A 180 -9.66 19.89 18.15
CA PHE A 180 -9.38 18.60 18.77
C PHE A 180 -10.30 18.50 19.98
N ASP A 181 -11.48 17.93 19.78
CA ASP A 181 -12.47 17.72 20.82
C ASP A 181 -12.41 16.31 21.43
N GLU A 182 -13.36 15.99 22.30
CA GLU A 182 -13.44 14.69 22.95
C GLU A 182 -13.74 13.55 21.96
N LYS A 183 -14.45 13.83 20.87
CA LYS A 183 -14.71 12.84 19.83
C LYS A 183 -13.43 12.53 19.07
N THR A 184 -12.65 13.54 18.68
CA THR A 184 -11.31 13.34 18.09
C THR A 184 -10.41 12.53 19.02
N GLU A 185 -10.44 12.81 20.33
CA GLU A 185 -9.66 12.09 21.35
C GLU A 185 -9.99 10.60 21.43
N GLN A 186 -11.26 10.22 21.24
CA GLN A 186 -11.70 8.83 21.26
C GLN A 186 -11.34 8.06 19.98
N GLN A 187 -10.94 8.74 18.92
CA GLN A 187 -10.66 8.16 17.61
C GLN A 187 -9.17 7.92 17.34
N VAL A 188 -8.29 8.54 18.13
CA VAL A 188 -6.82 8.41 18.05
C VAL A 188 -6.30 7.31 18.96
#